data_AF-A0A832TTG7-F1
#
_entry.id   AF-A0A832TTG7-F1
#
_cell.length_a   1.000
_cell.length_b   1.000
_cell.length_c   1.000
_cell.angle_alpha   90.00
_cell.angle_beta   90.00
_cell.angle_gamma   90.00
#
_symmetry.space_group_name_H-M   'P 1'
#
loop_
_entity.id
_entity.type
_entity.pdbx_description
1 polymer ?
#
loop_
_entity_poly.entity_id
_entity_poly.type
_entity_poly.pdbx_seq_one_letter_code
_entity_poly.pdbx_strand_id
1 'polypeptide(L)'
;LFGRSGDLAKVSEIKELELEEEAGKRLGKTILPFGIKGAYGLVQALPSHFTDTIPRKAVGVKPYLLMEDFFTYPEKCLFDPEMDWA
;
A
#
# COMPACT_ATOMS: atom_id res chain seq x y z
N LEU A 1 -5.32 -8.32 -3.95
CA LEU A 1 -4.39 -9.04 -4.85
C LEU A 1 -5.23 -9.74 -5.92
N PHE A 2 -5.19 -9.25 -7.15
CA PHE A 2 -5.63 -10.06 -8.29
C PHE A 2 -4.53 -11.09 -8.53
N GLY A 3 -4.80 -12.33 -8.15
CA GLY A 3 -3.77 -13.36 -8.12
C GLY A 3 -4.27 -14.74 -8.50
N ARG A 4 -5.59 -14.97 -8.43
CA ARG A 4 -6.21 -16.21 -8.91
C ARG A 4 -6.73 -15.97 -10.32
N SER A 5 -6.59 -16.97 -11.19
CA SER A 5 -7.08 -16.92 -12.57
C SER A 5 -8.59 -16.75 -12.70
N GLY A 6 -9.35 -17.03 -11.63
CA GLY A 6 -10.80 -16.84 -11.58
C GLY A 6 -11.26 -15.46 -11.09
N ASP A 7 -10.34 -14.60 -10.60
CA ASP A 7 -10.72 -13.27 -10.12
C ASP A 7 -10.94 -12.35 -11.32
N LEU A 8 -12.17 -11.88 -11.53
CA LEU A 8 -12.49 -10.88 -12.57
C LEU A 8 -12.37 -9.46 -12.00
N ALA A 9 -11.74 -8.58 -12.77
CA ALA A 9 -11.54 -7.18 -12.46
C ALA A 9 -11.81 -6.32 -13.69
N LYS A 10 -12.26 -5.08 -13.49
CA LYS A 10 -12.35 -4.08 -14.55
C LYS A 10 -11.75 -2.77 -14.04
N VAL A 11 -10.94 -2.13 -14.88
CA VAL A 11 -10.46 -0.77 -14.62
C VAL A 11 -11.64 0.18 -14.76
N SER A 12 -11.98 0.90 -13.68
CA SER A 12 -13.03 1.91 -13.68
C SER A 12 -12.56 3.25 -14.22
N GLU A 13 -11.30 3.59 -13.99
CA GLU A 13 -10.71 4.89 -14.33
C GLU A 13 -9.18 4.75 -14.48
N ILE A 14 -8.60 5.57 -15.35
CA ILE A 14 -7.16 5.82 -15.42
C ILE A 14 -7.01 7.34 -15.34
N LYS A 15 -6.24 7.82 -14.38
CA LYS A 15 -5.99 9.24 -14.14
C LYS A 15 -4.52 9.49 -13.86
N GLU A 16 -4.01 10.60 -14.38
CA GLU A 16 -2.71 11.18 -14.00
C GLU A 16 -2.95 12.34 -13.02
N LEU A 17 -2.13 12.42 -11.98
CA LEU A 17 -2.16 13.50 -11.00
C LEU A 17 -0.75 13.80 -10.48
N GLU A 18 -0.54 15.03 -10.00
CA GLU A 18 0.71 15.44 -9.36
C GLU A 18 0.63 15.16 -7.86
N LEU A 19 1.60 14.40 -7.34
CA LEU A 19 1.73 14.14 -5.91
C LEU A 19 2.55 15.24 -5.26
N GLU A 20 2.13 15.68 -4.08
CA GLU A 20 2.83 16.67 -3.28
C GLU A 20 3.68 15.98 -2.21
N GLU A 21 4.84 16.56 -1.87
CA GLU A 21 5.73 16.02 -0.83
C GLU A 21 5.69 16.89 0.43
N GLU A 22 5.13 16.36 1.51
CA GLU A 22 5.05 17.06 2.79
C GLU A 22 5.18 16.08 3.97
N ALA A 23 5.61 16.60 5.13
CA ALA A 23 5.65 15.83 6.37
C ALA A 23 4.35 16.00 7.18
N GLY A 24 4.09 15.08 8.10
CA GLY A 24 2.96 15.20 9.02
C GLY A 24 1.59 14.90 8.40
N LYS A 25 1.56 14.23 7.23
CA LYS A 25 0.31 13.82 6.59
C LYS A 25 -0.31 12.66 7.33
N ARG A 26 -1.65 12.63 7.39
CA ARG A 26 -2.38 11.46 7.89
C ARG A 26 -2.27 10.38 6.83
N LEU A 27 -1.91 9.16 7.21
CA LEU A 27 -1.99 7.98 6.35
C LEU A 27 -2.84 6.92 7.04
N GLY A 28 -3.64 6.17 6.29
CA GLY A 28 -4.51 5.13 6.83
C GLY A 28 -5.19 4.35 5.72
N LYS A 29 -5.94 3.30 6.09
CA LYS A 29 -6.65 2.43 5.13
C LYS A 29 -5.75 1.89 4.01
N THR A 30 -4.49 1.62 4.34
CA THR A 30 -3.43 1.28 3.38
C THR A 30 -2.48 0.23 3.95
N ILE A 31 -1.47 -0.16 3.18
CA ILE A 31 -0.38 -1.04 3.61
C ILE A 31 0.91 -0.24 3.73
N LEU A 32 1.64 -0.44 4.83
CA LEU A 32 2.96 0.17 5.03
C LEU A 32 4.04 -0.90 5.20
N PRO A 33 5.30 -0.62 4.81
CA PRO A 33 6.43 -1.42 5.23
C PRO A 33 6.49 -1.50 6.76
N PHE A 34 6.86 -2.66 7.29
CA PHE A 34 7.09 -2.78 8.72
C PHE A 34 8.30 -1.95 9.17
N GLY A 35 8.21 -1.34 10.36
CA GLY A 35 9.31 -0.56 10.97
C GLY A 35 9.16 0.96 10.88
N ILE A 36 8.07 1.48 10.31
CA ILE A 36 7.77 2.91 10.32
C ILE A 36 7.44 3.37 11.75
N LYS A 37 8.14 4.41 12.22
CA LYS A 37 7.97 4.96 13.57
C LYS A 37 6.54 5.46 13.78
N GLY A 38 5.87 4.96 14.82
CA GLY A 38 4.51 5.36 15.18
C GLY A 38 3.41 4.72 14.34
N ALA A 39 3.74 3.96 13.29
CA ALA A 39 2.76 3.19 12.54
C ALA A 39 2.31 1.96 13.34
N TYR A 40 1.04 1.60 13.20
CA TYR A 40 0.45 0.43 13.83
C TYR A 40 -0.57 -0.22 12.88
N GLY A 41 -0.85 -1.50 13.12
CA GLY A 41 -1.73 -2.29 12.27
C GLY A 41 -1.45 -3.78 12.40
N LEU A 42 -2.20 -4.61 11.67
CA LEU A 42 -1.96 -6.04 11.65
C LEU A 42 -0.67 -6.32 10.87
N VAL A 43 0.28 -7.02 11.50
CA VAL A 43 1.51 -7.45 10.82
C VAL A 43 1.18 -8.65 9.91
N GLN A 44 1.41 -8.49 8.61
CA GLN A 44 1.16 -9.52 7.60
C GLN A 44 2.39 -9.72 6.71
N ALA A 45 2.80 -10.97 6.53
CA ALA A 45 3.81 -11.31 5.53
C ALA A 45 3.17 -11.29 4.13
N LEU A 46 3.69 -10.45 3.23
CA LEU A 46 3.24 -10.32 1.85
C LEU A 46 4.42 -10.43 0.88
N PRO A 47 4.24 -11.07 -0.29
CA PRO A 47 5.22 -11.03 -1.36
C PRO A 47 5.24 -9.65 -2.01
N SER A 48 6.42 -9.20 -2.42
CA SER A 48 6.51 -7.99 -3.25
C SER A 48 6.11 -8.26 -4.70
N HIS A 49 6.31 -9.49 -5.19
CA HIS A 49 5.93 -9.91 -6.54
C HIS A 49 5.89 -11.44 -6.66
N PHE A 50 5.47 -11.93 -7.83
CA PHE A 50 5.46 -13.34 -8.19
C PHE A 50 6.32 -13.59 -9.42
N THR A 51 6.85 -14.81 -9.56
CA THR A 51 7.52 -15.24 -10.80
C THR A 51 6.54 -15.24 -11.97
N ASP A 52 7.08 -15.06 -13.18
CA ASP A 52 6.34 -15.08 -14.45
C ASP A 52 6.06 -16.51 -14.97
N THR A 53 6.80 -17.50 -14.49
CA THR A 53 6.64 -18.92 -14.82
C THR A 53 5.55 -19.61 -14.00
N ILE A 54 4.86 -20.59 -14.60
CA ILE A 54 3.85 -21.42 -13.94
C ILE A 54 4.52 -22.71 -13.41
N PRO A 55 4.34 -23.08 -12.12
CA PRO A 55 3.54 -22.40 -11.11
C PRO A 55 4.23 -21.14 -10.57
N ARG A 56 3.46 -20.06 -10.43
CA ARG A 56 3.97 -18.77 -9.92
C ARG A 56 4.40 -18.92 -8.47
N LYS A 57 5.60 -18.42 -8.15
CA LYS A 57 6.16 -18.44 -6.79
C LYS A 57 6.20 -17.04 -6.22
N ALA A 58 5.88 -16.92 -4.93
CA ALA A 58 6.03 -15.69 -4.17
C ALA A 58 7.52 -15.33 -4.03
N VAL A 59 7.88 -14.08 -4.29
CA VAL A 59 9.26 -13.57 -4.18
C VAL A 59 9.27 -12.30 -3.32
N GLY A 60 10.35 -12.13 -2.56
CA GLY A 60 10.56 -10.92 -1.75
C GLY A 60 9.57 -10.76 -0.60
N VAL A 61 9.18 -11.88 0.03
CA VAL A 61 8.25 -11.87 1.17
C VAL A 61 8.85 -11.06 2.32
N LYS A 62 8.11 -10.04 2.76
CA LYS A 62 8.50 -9.14 3.85
C LYS A 62 7.30 -8.84 4.74
N PRO A 63 7.51 -8.43 5.99
CA PRO A 63 6.44 -7.97 6.86
C PRO A 63 5.94 -6.58 6.41
N TYR A 64 4.62 -6.44 6.39
CA TYR A 64 3.89 -5.19 6.17
C TYR A 64 2.91 -4.97 7.31
N LEU A 65 2.57 -3.71 7.57
CA LEU A 65 1.47 -3.31 8.44
C LEU A 65 0.23 -3.09 7.56
N LEU A 66 -0.83 -3.85 7.81
CA LEU A 66 -2.17 -3.57 7.28
C LEU A 66 -2.84 -2.56 8.21
N MET A 67 -3.04 -1.33 7.71
CA MET A 67 -3.56 -0.23 8.50
C MET A 67 -5.07 -0.09 8.34
N GLU A 68 -5.79 -0.22 9.44
CA GLU A 68 -7.21 0.11 9.48
C GLU A 68 -7.46 1.55 9.90
N ASP A 69 -6.67 2.07 10.84
CA ASP A 69 -6.82 3.44 11.35
C ASP A 69 -5.82 4.41 10.72
N PHE A 70 -6.12 5.70 10.85
CA PHE A 70 -5.22 6.75 10.44
C PHE A 70 -4.18 7.04 11.52
N PHE A 71 -2.96 7.37 11.10
CA PHE A 71 -1.91 7.93 11.94
C PHE A 71 -1.21 9.07 11.21
N THR A 72 -0.51 9.92 11.96
CA THR A 72 0.32 10.97 11.40
C THR A 72 1.68 10.40 11.01
N TYR A 73 1.97 10.37 9.71
CA TYR A 73 3.27 9.96 9.20
C TYR A 73 4.30 11.08 9.47
N PRO A 74 5.36 10.81 10.23
CA PRO A 74 6.22 11.86 10.77
C PRO A 74 7.22 12.43 9.75
N GLU A 75 7.55 11.66 8.72
CA GLU A 75 8.54 12.04 7.71
C GLU A 75 7.85 12.64 6.47
N LYS A 76 8.64 13.14 5.52
CA LYS A 76 8.11 13.56 4.23
C LYS A 76 7.62 12.34 3.45
N CYS A 77 6.44 12.44 2.87
CA CYS A 77 5.91 11.45 1.95
C CYS A 77 5.19 12.14 0.78
N LEU A 78 5.18 11.45 -0.36
CA LEU A 78 4.29 11.79 -1.46
C LEU A 78 2.85 11.49 -1.03
N PHE A 79 1.98 12.48 -1.14
CA PHE A 79 0.55 12.34 -0.87
C PHE A 79 -0.26 12.88 -2.05
N ASP A 80 -1.44 12.29 -2.24
CA ASP A 80 -2.40 12.75 -3.22
C ASP A 80 -3.24 13.89 -2.59
N PRO A 81 -3.15 15.13 -3.10
CA PRO A 81 -3.88 16.26 -2.52
C PRO A 81 -5.39 16.24 -2.80
N GLU A 82 -5.84 15.48 -3.81
CA GLU A 82 -7.26 15.33 -4.10
C GLU A 82 -7.95 14.33 -3.18
N MET A 83 -7.17 13.46 -2.56
CA MET A 83 -7.63 12.52 -1.56
C MET A 83 -7.88 13.24 -0.24
N ASP A 84 -9.13 13.64 -0.02
CA ASP A 84 -9.62 14.26 1.22
C ASP A 84 -9.66 13.24 2.37
N TRP A 85 -8.49 12.89 2.90
CA TRP A 85 -8.33 11.97 4.03
C TRP A 85 -8.68 12.66 5.38
N ALA A 86 -9.80 13.37 5.40
CA ALA A 86 -10.41 14.01 6.57
C ALA A 86 -10.91 12.98 7.60
#